data_AF-A0AAD1TK76-F1
#
_entry.id   AF-A0AAD1TK76-F1
#
_cell.length_a   1.000
_cell.length_b   1.000
_cell.length_c   1.000
_cell.angle_alpha   90.00
_cell.angle_beta   90.00
_cell.angle_gamma   90.00
#
_symmetry.space_group_name_H-M   'P 1'
#
loop_
_entity.id
_entity.type
_entity.pdbx_description
1 polymer ?
#
loop_
_entity_poly.entity_id
_entity_poly.type
_entity_poly.pdbx_seq_one_letter_code
_entity_poly.pdbx_strand_id
1 'polypeptide(L)'
;MSQHRGEKSAEAKDKSAFFAARTPQSKIADTQIQDGADPDFEPEHDPTVSKPDDCPLTQSLLQSMLDGVVTKMQSTITAALSDIRKGFQELETRTSHLEDTVGDLMGAQKESDTRLSKIEEQLHNQETKIADAEDRSRRNNIRLRGVPEEIAPHNLTAFAVELFHALLPDIPAEMFLLDRIHRLPKPQHLAPSTPKDPNPKNPSRPPFEIGRPQKTRRTSPRED
;
A
#
# COMPACT_ATOMS: atom_id res chain seq x y z
N MET A 1 2.32 42.98 -26.62
CA MET A 1 2.63 42.52 -25.24
C MET A 1 1.69 41.36 -24.94
N SER A 2 2.21 40.14 -25.03
CA SER A 2 2.34 39.21 -23.88
C SER A 2 1.03 38.45 -23.62
N GLN A 3 0.92 37.13 -23.57
CA GLN A 3 1.86 36.02 -23.65
C GLN A 3 1.01 34.73 -23.79
N HIS A 4 1.61 33.68 -24.36
CA HIS A 4 1.08 32.33 -24.51
C HIS A 4 0.72 31.61 -23.20
N ARG A 5 -0.34 30.78 -23.25
CA ARG A 5 -0.53 29.56 -22.44
C ARG A 5 -1.43 28.64 -23.29
N GLY A 6 -1.07 27.46 -23.75
CA GLY A 6 -0.08 26.51 -23.26
C GLY A 6 -0.80 25.27 -22.73
N GLU A 7 -1.62 24.62 -23.55
CA GLU A 7 -2.23 23.32 -23.27
C GLU A 7 -1.21 22.21 -23.53
N LYS A 8 -0.69 21.59 -22.45
CA LYS A 8 -0.04 20.28 -22.49
C LYS A 8 -0.30 19.57 -21.16
N SER A 9 -1.28 18.67 -21.11
CA SER A 9 -1.35 17.66 -20.05
C SER A 9 -0.95 16.32 -20.63
N ALA A 10 0.11 15.77 -20.05
CA ALA A 10 0.82 14.59 -20.51
C ALA A 10 0.16 13.29 -20.06
N GLU A 11 -0.02 12.42 -21.04
CA GLU A 11 0.11 10.96 -21.05
C GLU A 11 0.76 10.34 -19.80
N ALA A 12 -0.07 9.77 -18.91
CA ALA A 12 0.37 8.92 -17.81
C ALA A 12 0.63 7.50 -18.35
N LYS A 13 1.91 7.15 -18.56
CA LYS A 13 2.33 5.79 -18.88
C LYS A 13 2.51 4.97 -17.61
N ASP A 14 1.64 3.98 -17.50
CA ASP A 14 1.71 2.77 -16.71
C ASP A 14 3.13 2.16 -16.74
N LYS A 15 3.76 2.03 -15.56
CA LYS A 15 5.06 1.39 -15.36
C LYS A 15 5.02 0.47 -14.12
N SER A 16 4.00 -0.37 -14.00
CA SER A 16 3.99 -1.47 -13.03
C SER A 16 4.20 -2.83 -13.72
N ALA A 17 5.45 -3.16 -14.10
CA ALA A 17 5.79 -4.52 -14.55
C ALA A 17 7.31 -4.85 -14.59
N PHE A 18 8.14 -4.37 -13.65
CA PHE A 18 9.60 -4.66 -13.70
C PHE A 18 10.20 -5.46 -12.53
N PHE A 19 9.41 -5.86 -11.53
CA PHE A 19 9.90 -6.73 -10.46
C PHE A 19 9.22 -8.11 -10.51
N ALA A 20 9.58 -8.88 -11.53
CA ALA A 20 9.36 -10.32 -11.54
C ALA A 20 10.72 -11.03 -11.48
N ALA A 21 11.02 -11.58 -10.30
CA ALA A 21 11.87 -12.74 -10.03
C ALA A 21 13.20 -12.88 -10.80
N ARG A 22 14.31 -12.54 -10.13
CA ARG A 22 15.61 -13.18 -10.41
C ARG A 22 16.31 -13.53 -9.10
N THR A 23 16.15 -14.78 -8.70
CA THR A 23 16.92 -15.44 -7.65
C THR A 23 18.24 -15.93 -8.27
N PRO A 24 19.42 -15.56 -7.77
CA PRO A 24 20.64 -16.28 -8.11
C PRO A 24 20.83 -17.47 -7.14
N GLN A 25 20.59 -18.69 -7.64
CA GLN A 25 21.15 -19.89 -7.04
C GLN A 25 22.61 -20.03 -7.50
N SER A 26 23.57 -19.68 -6.64
CA SER A 26 24.95 -20.10 -6.82
C SER A 26 25.13 -21.48 -6.18
N LYS A 27 25.08 -22.53 -7.02
CA LYS A 27 25.56 -23.86 -6.66
C LYS A 27 27.08 -23.80 -6.60
N ILE A 28 27.64 -23.88 -5.41
CA ILE A 28 29.07 -24.14 -5.19
C ILE A 28 29.24 -25.64 -5.44
N ALA A 29 29.91 -25.98 -6.54
CA ALA A 29 30.31 -27.35 -6.84
C ALA A 29 31.65 -27.62 -6.15
N ASP A 30 31.63 -28.51 -5.17
CA ASP A 30 32.81 -29.23 -4.68
C ASP A 30 33.49 -29.91 -5.87
N THR A 31 34.70 -29.48 -6.20
CA THR A 31 35.58 -30.21 -7.10
C THR A 31 36.66 -30.86 -6.24
N GLN A 32 36.42 -32.12 -5.89
CA GLN A 32 37.45 -33.03 -5.41
C GLN A 32 38.49 -33.22 -6.51
N ILE A 33 39.74 -32.84 -6.24
CA ILE A 33 40.89 -33.23 -7.06
C ILE A 33 41.31 -34.61 -6.54
N GLN A 34 41.00 -35.64 -7.33
CA GLN A 34 41.41 -37.02 -7.12
C GLN A 34 42.84 -37.24 -7.63
N ASP A 35 43.57 -38.05 -6.88
CA ASP A 35 44.84 -38.68 -7.21
C ASP A 35 44.86 -39.25 -8.63
N GLY A 36 45.85 -38.85 -9.42
CA GLY A 36 46.14 -39.37 -10.75
C GLY A 36 47.59 -39.85 -10.80
N ALA A 37 47.72 -41.17 -10.89
CA ALA A 37 48.93 -41.95 -10.83
C ALA A 37 50.03 -41.58 -11.84
N ASP A 38 51.27 -41.88 -11.42
CA ASP A 38 52.50 -41.90 -12.20
C ASP A 38 52.39 -42.70 -13.51
N PRO A 39 53.02 -42.22 -14.58
CA PRO A 39 53.66 -43.09 -15.55
C PRO A 39 55.18 -43.03 -15.41
N ASP A 40 55.77 -44.21 -15.23
CA ASP A 40 57.18 -44.56 -15.42
C ASP A 40 57.84 -43.74 -16.54
N PHE A 41 58.92 -43.05 -16.19
CA PHE A 41 59.90 -42.59 -17.17
C PHE A 41 61.30 -43.00 -16.71
N GLU A 42 61.84 -43.97 -17.43
CA GLU A 42 63.18 -44.56 -17.27
C GLU A 42 64.31 -43.51 -17.32
N PRO A 43 65.42 -43.73 -16.59
CA PRO A 43 66.57 -42.85 -16.60
C PRO A 43 67.62 -43.37 -17.60
N GLU A 44 67.86 -42.64 -18.69
CA GLU A 44 69.06 -42.86 -19.51
C GLU A 44 69.97 -41.63 -19.56
N HIS A 45 71.17 -41.88 -19.03
CA HIS A 45 72.49 -41.41 -19.46
C HIS A 45 72.85 -39.91 -19.44
N ASP A 46 73.72 -39.61 -18.46
CA ASP A 46 74.72 -38.54 -18.42
C ASP A 46 75.65 -38.59 -19.65
N PRO A 47 76.13 -37.43 -20.12
CA PRO A 47 77.50 -37.08 -19.74
C PRO A 47 77.67 -35.60 -19.36
N THR A 48 78.28 -35.38 -18.20
CA THR A 48 79.53 -34.64 -17.95
C THR A 48 79.90 -33.55 -18.98
N VAL A 49 80.35 -32.38 -18.45
CA VAL A 49 80.95 -31.18 -19.09
C VAL A 49 79.95 -30.01 -19.05
N SER A 50 80.20 -28.83 -18.48
CA SER A 50 81.42 -28.08 -18.13
C SER A 50 81.09 -27.04 -17.06
N LYS A 51 82.13 -26.57 -16.37
CA LYS A 51 82.14 -25.46 -15.42
C LYS A 51 81.58 -24.15 -16.02
N PRO A 52 81.08 -23.24 -15.16
CA PRO A 52 80.27 -22.10 -15.56
C PRO A 52 81.13 -21.00 -16.19
N ASP A 53 80.82 -20.65 -17.44
CA ASP A 53 81.29 -19.40 -18.02
C ASP A 53 80.40 -18.26 -17.49
N ASP A 54 80.98 -17.51 -16.57
CA ASP A 54 80.45 -16.24 -16.06
C ASP A 54 80.27 -15.24 -17.21
N CYS A 55 79.03 -15.12 -17.70
CA CYS A 55 78.56 -13.94 -18.43
C CYS A 55 77.80 -13.04 -17.45
N PRO A 56 78.45 -12.09 -16.75
CA PRO A 56 77.80 -11.21 -15.78
C PRO A 56 76.75 -10.26 -16.38
N LEU A 57 76.67 -10.18 -17.72
CA LEU A 57 75.78 -9.29 -18.47
C LEU A 57 74.38 -9.85 -18.77
N THR A 58 74.16 -11.18 -18.74
CA THR A 58 72.85 -11.78 -19.06
C THR A 58 72.00 -12.02 -17.82
N GLN A 59 72.60 -12.44 -16.71
CA GLN A 59 71.89 -12.68 -15.45
C GLN A 59 71.37 -11.39 -14.82
N SER A 60 72.20 -10.34 -14.82
CA SER A 60 71.84 -9.02 -14.28
C SER A 60 70.69 -8.35 -15.05
N LEU A 61 70.66 -8.49 -16.38
CA LEU A 61 69.58 -7.98 -17.22
C LEU A 61 68.25 -8.69 -16.94
N LEU A 62 68.26 -10.03 -16.88
CA LEU A 62 67.10 -10.85 -16.53
C LEU A 62 66.57 -10.51 -15.14
N GLN A 63 67.46 -10.37 -14.15
CA GLN A 63 67.12 -9.95 -12.79
C GLN A 63 66.39 -8.60 -12.81
N SER A 64 66.93 -7.61 -13.56
CA SER A 64 66.33 -6.28 -13.64
C SER A 64 64.96 -6.28 -14.34
N MET A 65 64.77 -7.13 -15.36
CA MET A 65 63.48 -7.27 -16.04
C MET A 65 62.44 -7.90 -15.12
N LEU A 66 62.83 -8.91 -14.34
CA LEU A 66 61.97 -9.59 -13.39
C LEU A 66 61.58 -8.65 -12.23
N ASP A 67 62.53 -7.89 -11.70
CA ASP A 67 62.28 -6.83 -10.72
C ASP A 67 61.34 -5.75 -11.30
N GLY A 68 61.52 -5.38 -12.57
CA GLY A 68 60.65 -4.45 -13.28
C GLY A 68 59.20 -4.96 -13.45
N VAL A 69 59.03 -6.26 -13.68
CA VAL A 69 57.70 -6.89 -13.77
C VAL A 69 57.06 -6.99 -12.38
N VAL A 70 57.80 -7.44 -11.37
CA VAL A 70 57.32 -7.56 -9.98
C VAL A 70 56.90 -6.20 -9.44
N THR A 71 57.70 -5.16 -9.64
CA THR A 71 57.37 -3.79 -9.21
C THR A 71 56.13 -3.26 -9.92
N LYS A 72 55.98 -3.48 -11.23
CA LYS A 72 54.75 -3.10 -11.97
C LYS A 72 53.53 -3.87 -11.47
N MET A 73 53.64 -5.18 -11.26
CA MET A 73 52.56 -5.99 -10.70
C MET A 73 52.18 -5.49 -9.31
N GLN A 74 53.16 -5.25 -8.44
CA GLN A 74 52.92 -4.77 -7.08
C GLN A 74 52.30 -3.38 -7.07
N SER A 75 52.72 -2.48 -7.96
CA SER A 75 52.10 -1.17 -8.17
C SER A 75 50.65 -1.30 -8.66
N THR A 76 50.36 -2.26 -9.55
CA THR A 76 49.02 -2.43 -10.13
C THR A 76 48.06 -3.03 -9.10
N ILE A 77 48.53 -4.03 -8.36
CA ILE A 77 47.79 -4.67 -7.27
C ILE A 77 47.49 -3.66 -6.16
N THR A 78 48.48 -2.88 -5.73
CA THR A 78 48.27 -1.86 -4.69
C THR A 78 47.31 -0.75 -5.14
N ALA A 79 47.37 -0.33 -6.40
CA ALA A 79 46.40 0.61 -6.97
C ALA A 79 44.98 0.01 -6.98
N ALA A 80 44.81 -1.21 -7.49
CA ALA A 80 43.52 -1.90 -7.53
C ALA A 80 42.94 -2.10 -6.13
N LEU A 81 43.75 -2.50 -5.15
CA LEU A 81 43.34 -2.65 -3.75
C LEU A 81 42.94 -1.31 -3.13
N SER A 82 43.64 -0.22 -3.45
CA SER A 82 43.29 1.12 -3.01
C SER A 82 41.92 1.54 -3.54
N ASP A 83 41.64 1.28 -4.81
CA ASP A 83 40.36 1.65 -5.43
C ASP A 83 39.20 0.79 -4.93
N ILE A 84 39.42 -0.53 -4.72
CA ILE A 84 38.43 -1.39 -4.06
C ILE A 84 38.12 -0.88 -2.65
N ARG A 85 39.14 -0.48 -1.88
CA ARG A 85 38.96 0.05 -0.53
C ARG A 85 38.12 1.33 -0.53
N LYS A 86 38.36 2.24 -1.48
CA LYS A 86 37.54 3.46 -1.64
C LYS A 86 36.09 3.11 -2.00
N GLY A 87 35.89 2.20 -2.96
CA GLY A 87 34.56 1.76 -3.35
C GLY A 87 33.80 1.11 -2.20
N PHE A 88 34.49 0.33 -1.36
CA PHE A 88 33.89 -0.26 -0.16
C PHE A 88 33.46 0.81 0.86
N GLN A 89 34.31 1.81 1.12
CA GLN A 89 33.97 2.93 2.01
C GLN A 89 32.78 3.74 1.49
N GLU A 90 32.73 4.00 0.18
CA GLU A 90 31.58 4.66 -0.44
C GLU A 90 30.29 3.83 -0.26
N LEU A 91 30.37 2.52 -0.49
CA LEU A 91 29.23 1.63 -0.32
C LEU A 91 28.75 1.58 1.14
N GLU A 92 29.67 1.57 2.10
CA GLU A 92 29.37 1.63 3.53
C GLU A 92 28.60 2.92 3.87
N THR A 93 29.10 4.08 3.43
CA THR A 93 28.42 5.37 3.67
C THR A 93 27.02 5.43 3.04
N ARG A 94 26.87 4.92 1.81
CA ARG A 94 25.56 4.87 1.13
C ARG A 94 24.61 3.91 1.83
N THR A 95 25.11 2.78 2.34
CA THR A 95 24.31 1.80 3.06
C THR A 95 23.83 2.38 4.39
N SER A 96 24.71 3.01 5.17
CA SER A 96 24.35 3.70 6.42
C SER A 96 23.30 4.77 6.17
N HIS A 97 23.46 5.60 5.14
CA HIS A 97 22.45 6.61 4.80
C HIS A 97 21.10 5.97 4.41
N LEU A 98 21.12 4.87 3.67
CA LEU A 98 19.87 4.16 3.32
C LEU A 98 19.18 3.61 4.57
N GLU A 99 19.93 3.03 5.50
CA GLU A 99 19.39 2.53 6.77
C GLU A 99 18.72 3.65 7.57
N ASP A 100 19.38 4.81 7.69
CA ASP A 100 18.82 5.99 8.36
C ASP A 100 17.52 6.46 7.68
N THR A 101 17.52 6.59 6.35
CA THR A 101 16.31 7.01 5.62
C THR A 101 15.16 6.03 5.75
N VAL A 102 15.44 4.72 5.80
CA VAL A 102 14.43 3.70 6.02
C VAL A 102 13.88 3.81 7.45
N GLY A 103 14.74 4.05 8.44
CA GLY A 103 14.33 4.31 9.82
C GLY A 103 13.37 5.50 9.92
N ASP A 104 13.71 6.62 9.29
CA ASP A 104 12.87 7.82 9.26
C ASP A 104 11.53 7.58 8.58
N LEU A 105 11.54 6.90 7.43
CA LEU A 105 10.31 6.55 6.69
C LEU A 105 9.39 5.64 7.52
N MET A 106 9.96 4.64 8.20
CA MET A 106 9.19 3.75 9.08
C MET A 106 8.59 4.52 10.27
N GLY A 107 9.33 5.48 10.83
CA GLY A 107 8.84 6.37 11.88
C GLY A 107 7.65 7.23 11.41
N ALA A 108 7.80 7.89 10.26
CA ALA A 108 6.78 8.73 9.66
C ALA A 108 5.52 7.92 9.26
N GLN A 109 5.71 6.70 8.74
CA GLN A 109 4.60 5.80 8.42
C GLN A 109 3.82 5.43 9.67
N LYS A 110 4.51 5.01 10.74
CA LYS A 110 3.86 4.65 12.01
C LYS A 110 3.08 5.83 12.60
N GLU A 111 3.65 7.03 12.55
CA GLU A 111 2.93 8.22 12.99
C GLU A 111 1.68 8.48 12.15
N SER A 112 1.78 8.36 10.82
CA SER A 112 0.65 8.54 9.91
C SER A 112 -0.46 7.53 10.19
N ASP A 113 -0.12 6.25 10.39
CA ASP A 113 -1.08 5.20 10.73
C ASP A 113 -1.80 5.52 12.05
N THR A 114 -1.08 5.96 13.09
CA THR A 114 -1.72 6.34 14.35
C THR A 114 -2.65 7.55 14.22
N ARG A 115 -2.33 8.50 13.35
CA ARG A 115 -3.18 9.66 13.06
C ARG A 115 -4.44 9.23 12.31
N LEU A 116 -4.30 8.36 11.32
CA LEU A 116 -5.44 7.81 10.56
C LEU A 116 -6.41 7.07 11.47
N SER A 117 -5.92 6.15 12.32
CA SER A 117 -6.80 5.43 13.25
C SER A 117 -7.56 6.35 14.21
N LYS A 118 -6.93 7.43 14.69
CA LYS A 118 -7.61 8.43 15.52
C LYS A 118 -8.70 9.19 14.76
N ILE A 119 -8.46 9.53 13.50
CA ILE A 119 -9.45 10.21 12.66
C ILE A 119 -10.63 9.28 12.38
N GLU A 120 -10.39 8.01 12.09
CA GLU A 120 -11.44 7.01 11.88
C GLU A 120 -12.33 6.85 13.12
N GLU A 121 -11.72 6.79 14.31
CA GLU A 121 -12.46 6.75 15.58
C GLU A 121 -13.30 8.02 15.80
N GLN A 122 -12.73 9.19 15.51
CA GLN A 122 -13.45 10.46 15.63
C GLN A 122 -14.64 10.55 14.67
N LEU A 123 -14.47 10.11 13.42
CA LEU A 123 -15.54 10.04 12.44
C LEU A 123 -16.66 9.12 12.91
N HIS A 124 -16.33 7.92 13.35
CA HIS A 124 -17.33 6.98 13.87
C HIS A 124 -18.12 7.54 15.06
N ASN A 125 -17.43 8.21 15.99
CA ASN A 125 -18.05 8.87 17.13
C ASN A 125 -18.96 10.03 16.69
N GLN A 126 -18.57 10.80 15.67
CA GLN A 126 -19.40 11.88 15.13
C GLN A 126 -20.64 11.33 14.42
N GLU A 127 -20.51 10.28 13.61
CA GLU A 127 -21.63 9.61 12.95
C GLU A 127 -22.66 9.12 13.97
N THR A 128 -22.18 8.50 15.06
CA THR A 128 -23.04 8.02 16.15
C THR A 128 -23.79 9.17 16.83
N LYS A 129 -23.09 10.29 17.10
CA LYS A 129 -23.71 11.49 17.68
C LYS A 129 -24.74 12.12 16.74
N ILE A 130 -24.47 12.15 15.44
CA ILE A 130 -25.40 12.66 14.43
C ILE A 130 -26.65 11.77 14.38
N ALA A 131 -26.49 10.45 14.34
CA ALA A 131 -27.60 9.51 14.34
C ALA A 131 -28.50 9.70 15.59
N ASP A 132 -27.91 9.77 16.77
CA ASP A 132 -28.63 10.01 18.03
C ASP A 132 -29.33 11.38 18.05
N ALA A 133 -28.68 12.42 17.52
CA ALA A 133 -29.29 13.76 17.41
C ALA A 133 -30.47 13.76 16.42
N GLU A 134 -30.34 13.08 15.27
CA GLU A 134 -31.43 12.93 14.31
C GLU A 134 -32.62 12.16 14.90
N ASP A 135 -32.36 11.07 15.63
CA ASP A 135 -33.39 10.25 16.26
C ASP A 135 -34.13 11.03 17.35
N ARG A 136 -33.40 11.82 18.17
CA ARG A 136 -34.03 12.71 19.16
C ARG A 136 -34.85 13.80 18.51
N SER A 137 -34.34 14.39 17.43
CA SER A 137 -35.05 15.41 16.65
C SER A 137 -36.33 14.87 16.02
N ARG A 138 -36.35 13.60 15.61
CA ARG A 138 -37.51 12.94 14.99
C ARG A 138 -38.43 12.23 15.98
N ARG A 139 -38.08 12.12 17.26
CA ARG A 139 -38.81 11.35 18.28
C ARG A 139 -40.27 11.76 18.42
N ASN A 140 -40.57 13.05 18.26
CA ASN A 140 -41.92 13.59 18.40
C ASN A 140 -42.67 13.68 17.05
N ASN A 141 -42.09 13.16 15.97
CA ASN A 141 -42.70 13.24 14.64
C ASN A 141 -43.49 11.95 14.35
N ILE A 142 -44.81 12.08 14.21
CA ILE A 142 -45.70 10.98 13.80
C ILE A 142 -45.95 11.06 12.30
N ARG A 143 -45.89 9.91 11.60
CA ARG A 143 -46.19 9.81 10.17
C ARG A 143 -47.56 9.18 9.95
N LEU A 144 -48.54 9.99 9.51
CA LEU A 144 -49.86 9.50 9.13
C LEU A 144 -49.84 9.03 7.66
N ARG A 145 -50.36 7.84 7.40
CA ARG A 145 -50.46 7.23 6.06
C ARG A 145 -51.93 7.14 5.63
N GLY A 146 -52.16 7.13 4.32
CA GLY A 146 -53.52 6.99 3.78
C GLY A 146 -54.41 8.24 3.93
N VAL A 147 -53.81 9.40 4.24
CA VAL A 147 -54.55 10.67 4.32
C VAL A 147 -54.98 11.09 2.90
N PRO A 148 -56.28 11.18 2.60
CA PRO A 148 -56.78 11.59 1.28
C PRO A 148 -56.19 12.94 0.86
N GLU A 149 -55.83 13.11 -0.41
CA GLU A 149 -55.18 14.34 -0.90
C GLU A 149 -56.18 15.49 -1.09
N GLU A 150 -57.48 15.20 -1.11
CA GLU A 150 -58.58 16.15 -1.17
C GLU A 150 -58.61 17.08 0.06
N ILE A 151 -58.04 16.63 1.18
CA ILE A 151 -57.93 17.44 2.40
C ILE A 151 -56.88 18.52 2.17
N ALA A 152 -57.36 19.76 2.06
CA ALA A 152 -56.53 20.94 1.85
C ALA A 152 -55.49 21.11 2.99
N PRO A 153 -54.29 21.65 2.71
CA PRO A 153 -53.22 21.78 3.70
C PRO A 153 -53.61 22.52 4.98
N HIS A 154 -54.48 23.54 4.89
CA HIS A 154 -54.94 24.33 6.04
C HIS A 154 -55.90 23.55 6.96
N ASN A 155 -56.53 22.47 6.46
CA ASN A 155 -57.46 21.63 7.22
C ASN A 155 -56.79 20.39 7.84
N LEU A 156 -55.49 20.17 7.61
CA LEU A 156 -54.78 18.99 8.11
C LEU A 156 -54.75 18.93 9.63
N THR A 157 -54.62 20.07 10.31
CA THR A 157 -54.61 20.12 11.78
C THR A 157 -55.93 19.64 12.36
N ALA A 158 -57.06 20.14 11.84
CA ALA A 158 -58.39 19.73 12.29
C ALA A 158 -58.61 18.23 12.06
N PHE A 159 -58.28 17.75 10.85
CA PHE A 159 -58.36 16.32 10.51
C PHE A 159 -57.51 15.45 11.46
N ALA A 160 -56.29 15.87 11.81
CA ALA A 160 -55.43 15.11 12.70
C ALA A 160 -56.00 15.05 14.13
N VAL A 161 -56.55 16.16 14.65
CA VAL A 161 -57.18 16.19 15.98
C VAL A 161 -58.42 15.29 16.01
N GLU A 162 -59.29 15.37 14.99
CA GLU A 162 -60.46 14.49 14.86
C GLU A 162 -60.06 13.01 14.80
N LEU A 163 -59.03 12.69 14.01
CA LEU A 163 -58.50 11.34 13.91
C LEU A 163 -57.96 10.83 15.25
N PHE A 164 -57.17 11.64 15.97
CA PHE A 164 -56.63 11.23 17.26
C PHE A 164 -57.71 11.09 18.33
N HIS A 165 -58.70 11.97 18.36
CA HIS A 165 -59.84 11.85 19.27
C HIS A 165 -60.69 10.60 18.97
N ALA A 166 -60.85 10.24 17.69
CA ALA A 166 -61.52 9.00 17.31
C ALA A 166 -60.74 7.73 17.71
N LEU A 167 -59.41 7.78 17.71
CA LEU A 167 -58.54 6.66 18.10
C LEU A 167 -58.31 6.56 19.62
N LEU A 168 -58.32 7.69 20.32
CA LEU A 168 -58.00 7.82 21.74
C LEU A 168 -59.08 8.66 22.45
N PRO A 169 -60.31 8.14 22.59
CA PRO A 169 -61.44 8.92 23.11
C PRO A 169 -61.29 9.31 24.58
N ASP A 170 -60.45 8.60 25.34
CA ASP A 170 -60.19 8.88 26.76
C ASP A 170 -59.28 10.10 26.96
N ILE A 171 -58.62 10.59 25.90
CA ILE A 171 -57.72 11.74 25.95
C ILE A 171 -58.46 12.98 25.41
N PRO A 172 -58.58 14.06 26.19
CA PRO A 172 -59.27 15.27 25.76
C PRO A 172 -58.56 15.94 24.57
N ALA A 173 -59.33 16.50 23.65
CA ALA A 173 -58.81 17.06 22.40
C ALA A 173 -57.80 18.21 22.64
N GLU A 174 -57.96 18.97 23.72
CA GLU A 174 -57.10 20.08 24.13
C GLU A 174 -55.69 19.63 24.49
N MET A 175 -55.49 18.34 24.79
CA MET A 175 -54.18 17.79 25.12
C MET A 175 -53.30 17.55 23.88
N PHE A 176 -53.88 17.52 22.67
CA PHE A 176 -53.14 17.33 21.43
C PHE A 176 -52.48 18.64 20.96
N LEU A 177 -51.28 18.91 21.47
CA LEU A 177 -50.46 20.04 21.04
C LEU A 177 -49.63 19.68 19.79
N LEU A 178 -50.05 20.17 18.62
CA LEU A 178 -49.37 19.99 17.34
C LEU A 178 -48.53 21.24 17.01
N ASP A 179 -47.20 21.09 16.96
CA ASP A 179 -46.30 22.18 16.53
C ASP A 179 -46.42 22.43 15.02
N ARG A 180 -46.21 21.38 14.22
CA ARG A 180 -46.22 21.46 12.75
C ARG A 180 -46.85 20.23 12.13
N ILE A 181 -47.74 20.45 11.16
CA ILE A 181 -48.31 19.40 10.32
C ILE A 181 -48.17 19.80 8.85
N HIS A 182 -47.62 18.90 8.05
CA HIS A 182 -47.45 19.13 6.62
C HIS A 182 -47.39 17.80 5.88
N ARG A 183 -47.69 17.83 4.59
CA ARG A 183 -47.51 16.68 3.70
C ARG A 183 -46.06 16.64 3.22
N LEU A 184 -45.48 15.45 3.12
CA LEU A 184 -44.13 15.30 2.57
C LEU A 184 -44.07 15.70 1.07
N PRO A 185 -42.93 16.19 0.57
CA PRO A 185 -42.76 16.47 -0.85
C PRO A 185 -42.95 15.17 -1.68
N LYS A 186 -43.66 15.26 -2.82
CA LYS A 186 -43.79 14.14 -3.76
C LYS A 186 -42.51 14.02 -4.60
N PRO A 187 -41.94 12.82 -4.78
CA PRO A 187 -41.02 12.56 -5.88
C PRO A 187 -41.67 12.95 -7.21
N GLN A 188 -40.94 13.64 -8.09
CA GLN A 188 -41.47 14.21 -9.35
C GLN A 188 -42.04 13.16 -10.33
N HIS A 189 -41.73 11.88 -10.14
CA HIS A 189 -42.14 10.79 -11.03
C HIS A 189 -43.49 10.13 -10.65
N LEU A 190 -44.12 10.52 -9.55
CA LEU A 190 -45.41 9.94 -9.11
C LEU A 190 -46.59 10.78 -9.60
N ALA A 191 -47.68 10.11 -9.98
CA ALA A 191 -48.90 10.76 -10.42
C ALA A 191 -49.48 11.67 -9.33
N PRO A 192 -50.07 12.83 -9.69
CA PRO A 192 -50.56 13.81 -8.72
C PRO A 192 -51.69 13.30 -7.82
N SER A 193 -52.44 12.27 -8.25
CA SER A 193 -53.54 11.65 -7.49
C SER A 193 -53.08 10.62 -6.45
N THR A 194 -51.84 10.14 -6.51
CA THR A 194 -51.36 9.12 -5.57
C THR A 194 -51.02 9.77 -4.22
N PRO A 195 -51.48 9.23 -3.08
CA PRO A 195 -51.12 9.74 -1.75
C PRO A 195 -49.60 9.76 -1.54
N LYS A 196 -49.09 10.80 -0.86
CA LYS A 196 -47.68 10.93 -0.46
C LYS A 196 -47.26 9.85 0.53
N ASP A 197 -46.86 8.70 0.02
CA ASP A 197 -46.26 7.62 0.80
C ASP A 197 -44.71 7.75 0.80
N PRO A 198 -44.05 7.99 1.94
CA PRO A 198 -42.57 8.00 2.01
C PRO A 198 -41.84 6.66 1.77
N ASN A 199 -42.53 5.57 1.46
CA ASN A 199 -41.89 4.30 1.08
C ASN A 199 -42.64 3.61 -0.06
N PRO A 200 -42.58 4.12 -1.30
CA PRO A 200 -42.78 3.24 -2.44
C PRO A 200 -41.63 2.24 -2.38
N LYS A 201 -41.92 0.95 -2.20
CA LYS A 201 -40.92 -0.12 -2.30
C LYS A 201 -40.02 0.21 -3.50
N ASN A 202 -38.77 0.61 -3.25
CA ASN A 202 -37.86 0.99 -4.30
C ASN A 202 -37.26 -0.31 -4.85
N PRO A 203 -37.70 -0.81 -6.03
CA PRO A 203 -37.17 -2.07 -6.57
C PRO A 203 -35.70 -1.95 -6.99
N SER A 204 -35.14 -0.74 -6.98
CA SER A 204 -33.80 -0.43 -7.49
C SER A 204 -32.72 -0.33 -6.41
N ARG A 205 -33.05 -0.51 -5.12
CA ARG A 205 -32.03 -0.54 -4.06
C ARG A 205 -31.53 -1.98 -3.93
N PRO A 206 -30.30 -2.31 -4.35
CA PRO A 206 -29.76 -3.63 -4.06
C PRO A 206 -29.75 -3.82 -2.53
N PRO A 207 -30.03 -5.04 -2.03
CA PRO A 207 -29.95 -5.31 -0.61
C PRO A 207 -28.56 -4.91 -0.12
N PHE A 208 -28.53 -4.16 0.97
CA PHE A 208 -27.30 -3.79 1.68
C PHE A 208 -26.64 -5.11 2.10
N GLU A 209 -25.68 -5.61 1.33
CA GLU A 209 -24.81 -6.70 1.77
C GLU A 209 -24.01 -6.17 2.95
N ILE A 210 -24.48 -6.46 4.16
CA ILE A 210 -23.68 -6.37 5.37
C ILE A 210 -22.42 -7.20 5.09
N GLY A 211 -21.26 -6.53 5.24
CA GLY A 211 -19.97 -7.01 4.79
C GLY A 211 -19.77 -8.50 4.98
N ARG A 212 -19.43 -9.19 3.88
CA ARG A 212 -18.88 -10.54 3.97
C ARG A 212 -17.70 -10.49 4.93
N PRO A 213 -17.62 -11.36 5.94
CA PRO A 213 -16.42 -11.48 6.76
C PRO A 213 -15.26 -11.85 5.82
N GLN A 214 -14.22 -11.01 5.83
CA GLN A 214 -12.92 -11.31 5.22
C GLN A 214 -12.51 -12.71 5.70
N LYS A 215 -12.38 -13.65 4.76
CA LYS A 215 -11.86 -14.99 5.06
C LYS A 215 -10.50 -14.82 5.71
N THR A 216 -10.39 -15.18 6.98
CA THR A 216 -9.10 -15.38 7.64
C THR A 216 -8.33 -16.43 6.82
N ARG A 217 -7.18 -16.02 6.30
CA ARG A 217 -6.19 -16.93 5.70
C ARG A 217 -5.80 -17.92 6.81
N ARG A 218 -6.30 -19.15 6.72
CA ARG A 218 -5.75 -20.29 7.46
C ARG A 218 -4.29 -20.45 7.06
N THR A 219 -3.39 -20.09 7.95
CA THR A 219 -2.03 -20.60 7.97
C THR A 219 -2.12 -22.11 8.25
N SER A 220 -1.68 -22.92 7.28
CA SER A 220 -1.46 -24.35 7.48
C SER A 220 -0.38 -24.56 8.55
N PRO A 221 -0.56 -25.50 9.50
CA PRO A 221 0.52 -25.93 10.37
C PRO A 221 1.54 -26.71 9.53
N ARG A 222 2.81 -26.38 9.73
CA ARG A 222 3.96 -27.16 9.29
C ARG A 222 4.57 -27.75 10.55
N GLU A 223 4.41 -29.05 10.73
CA GLU A 223 5.10 -29.89 11.71
C GLU A 223 5.53 -31.12 10.88
N ASP A 224 6.81 -31.21 10.53
CA ASP A 224 7.95 -31.78 11.29
C ASP A 224 8.03 -33.31 11.10
#